data_AF-A0AAW9J4Q9-F1
#
_entry.id   AF-A0AAW9J4Q9-F1
#
_cell.length_a   1.000
_cell.length_b   1.000
_cell.length_c   1.000
_cell.angle_alpha   90.00
_cell.angle_beta   90.00
_cell.angle_gamma   90.00
#
_symmetry.space_group_name_H-M   'P 1'
#
loop_
_entity.id
_entity.type
_entity.pdbx_description
1 polymer ?
#
loop_
_entity_poly.entity_id
_entity_poly.type
_entity_poly.pdbx_seq_one_letter_code
_entity_poly.pdbx_strand_id
1 'polypeptide(L)'
;MDMKNMLQKYAMLAVKKGVNLQKDQVLLVNSLVECSDFARAIAEVAYKEGAKEVIVHYADQKLQRLKLEYASVDTLKEVPNWISESYNSYAREGCAVISISAFDPDAYKGIPMEKISIFQKHRQLALREYYDYSMANKIRWTVVSAPTEAWALKVFNDSNSEEAIAKLW
;
A
#
# COMPACT_ATOMS: atom_id res chain seq x y z
N MET A 1 -19.93 6.38 16.59
CA MET A 1 -18.49 6.28 16.87
C MET A 1 -17.79 7.20 15.90
N ASP A 2 -16.99 8.17 16.34
CA ASP A 2 -16.32 9.12 15.44
C ASP A 2 -15.30 8.38 14.56
N MET A 3 -15.50 8.41 13.24
CA MET A 3 -14.66 7.72 12.26
C MET A 3 -13.20 8.15 12.36
N LYS A 4 -12.96 9.44 12.65
CA LYS A 4 -11.61 9.98 12.83
C LYS A 4 -10.91 9.35 14.03
N ASN A 5 -11.64 9.16 15.13
CA ASN A 5 -11.13 8.51 16.34
C ASN A 5 -10.85 7.01 16.10
N MET A 6 -11.70 6.32 15.34
CA MET A 6 -11.47 4.92 14.95
C MET A 6 -10.19 4.77 14.12
N LEU A 7 -10.01 5.57 13.06
CA LEU A 7 -8.83 5.55 12.21
C LEU A 7 -7.54 5.81 13.00
N GLN A 8 -7.58 6.75 13.95
CA GLN A 8 -6.44 7.03 14.83
C GLN A 8 -6.10 5.85 15.75
N LYS A 9 -7.10 5.19 16.35
CA LYS A 9 -6.87 3.97 17.15
C LYS A 9 -6.30 2.84 16.30
N TYR A 10 -6.79 2.68 15.08
CA TYR A 10 -6.29 1.66 14.17
C TYR A 10 -4.87 1.95 13.70
N ALA A 11 -4.55 3.21 13.38
CA ALA A 11 -3.20 3.66 13.09
C ALA A 11 -2.25 3.39 14.27
N MET A 12 -2.69 3.66 15.50
CA MET A 12 -1.95 3.35 16.71
C MET A 12 -1.65 1.85 16.85
N LEU A 13 -2.62 0.99 16.55
CA LEU A 13 -2.39 -0.46 16.51
C LEU A 13 -1.35 -0.85 15.45
N ALA A 14 -1.48 -0.33 14.22
CA ALA A 14 -0.58 -0.64 13.12
C ALA A 14 0.87 -0.23 13.42
N VAL A 15 1.08 0.98 13.97
CA VAL A 15 2.41 1.51 14.31
C VAL A 15 3.00 0.83 15.54
N LYS A 16 2.25 0.76 16.65
CA LYS A 16 2.80 0.28 17.93
C LYS A 16 2.88 -1.23 18.06
N LYS A 17 1.95 -1.95 17.44
CA LYS A 17 1.80 -3.41 17.62
C LYS A 17 2.00 -4.19 16.33
N GLY A 18 1.60 -3.63 15.19
CA GLY A 18 1.89 -4.22 13.89
C GLY A 18 3.39 -4.21 13.62
N VAL A 19 3.93 -3.06 13.24
CA VAL A 19 5.37 -2.95 12.94
C VAL A 19 6.23 -2.73 14.18
N ASN A 20 5.62 -2.35 15.32
CA ASN A 20 6.33 -1.97 16.54
C ASN A 20 7.44 -0.96 16.21
N LEU A 21 7.07 0.20 15.67
CA LEU A 21 8.03 1.21 15.22
C LEU A 21 9.01 1.58 16.35
N GLN A 22 10.29 1.65 16.04
CA GLN A 22 11.32 2.09 16.98
C GLN A 22 11.63 3.58 16.79
N LYS A 23 12.12 4.23 17.86
CA LYS A 23 12.61 5.60 17.78
C LYS A 23 13.73 5.70 16.75
N ASP A 24 13.73 6.78 15.99
CA ASP A 24 14.67 7.11 14.91
C ASP A 24 14.66 6.09 13.74
N GLN A 25 13.62 5.25 13.65
CA GLN A 25 13.41 4.33 12.53
C GLN A 25 12.61 5.00 11.40
N VAL A 26 12.98 4.71 10.16
CA VAL A 26 12.20 5.10 8.98
C VAL A 26 10.97 4.20 8.85
N LEU A 27 9.82 4.79 8.55
CA LEU A 27 8.58 4.07 8.23
C LEU A 27 8.24 4.26 6.75
N LEU A 28 8.15 3.16 6.00
CA LEU A 28 7.62 3.14 4.64
C LEU A 28 6.14 2.70 4.68
N VAL A 29 5.25 3.50 4.09
CA VAL A 29 3.82 3.20 3.97
C VAL A 29 3.47 2.99 2.50
N ASN A 30 3.06 1.79 2.14
CA ASN A 30 2.49 1.52 0.81
C ASN A 30 0.98 1.70 0.90
N SER A 31 0.40 2.55 0.05
CA SER A 31 -1.03 2.90 0.13
C SER A 31 -1.63 3.18 -1.23
N LEU A 32 -2.96 3.03 -1.35
CA LEU A 32 -3.73 3.57 -2.46
C LEU A 32 -4.09 5.04 -2.20
N VAL A 33 -4.27 5.84 -3.25
CA VAL A 33 -4.65 7.25 -3.11
C VAL A 33 -6.00 7.41 -2.39
N GLU A 34 -6.90 6.44 -2.56
CA GLU A 34 -8.19 6.34 -1.86
C GLU A 34 -8.05 6.17 -0.35
N CYS A 35 -6.93 5.61 0.13
CA CYS A 35 -6.64 5.40 1.55
C CYS A 35 -5.76 6.51 2.16
N SER A 36 -5.66 7.67 1.50
CA SER A 36 -4.74 8.74 1.91
C SER A 36 -5.00 9.25 3.33
N ASP A 37 -6.25 9.29 3.80
CA ASP A 37 -6.57 9.70 5.18
C ASP A 37 -6.06 8.72 6.23
N PHE A 38 -6.12 7.42 5.95
CA PHE A 38 -5.57 6.42 6.85
C PHE A 38 -4.04 6.44 6.84
N ALA A 39 -3.42 6.64 5.67
CA ALA A 39 -1.97 6.85 5.56
C ALA A 39 -1.50 8.08 6.36
N ARG A 40 -2.25 9.19 6.32
CA ARG A 40 -1.98 10.38 7.14
C ARG A 40 -2.11 10.10 8.64
N ALA A 41 -3.12 9.34 9.06
CA ALA A 41 -3.29 8.93 10.45
C ALA A 41 -2.11 8.05 10.92
N ILE A 42 -1.67 7.09 10.10
CA ILE A 42 -0.47 6.28 10.36
C ILE A 42 0.78 7.16 10.51
N ALA A 43 0.98 8.10 9.59
CA ALA A 43 2.12 9.02 9.64
C ALA A 43 2.11 9.90 10.91
N GLU A 44 0.94 10.44 11.28
CA GLU A 44 0.79 11.24 12.50
C GLU A 44 1.19 10.45 13.75
N VAL A 45 0.68 9.22 13.87
CA VAL A 45 1.04 8.33 14.98
C VAL A 45 2.52 7.99 14.94
N ALA A 46 3.07 7.64 13.78
CA ALA A 46 4.47 7.27 13.63
C ALA A 46 5.42 8.39 14.07
N TYR A 47 5.18 9.63 13.64
CA TYR A 47 5.98 10.77 14.09
C TYR A 47 5.84 11.04 15.59
N LYS A 48 4.64 10.87 16.17
CA LYS A 48 4.44 10.97 17.64
C LYS A 48 5.21 9.89 18.42
N GLU A 49 5.43 8.72 17.81
CA GLU A 49 6.23 7.63 18.39
C GLU A 49 7.73 7.73 18.08
N GLY A 50 8.16 8.81 17.43
CA GLY A 50 9.57 9.09 17.17
C GLY A 50 10.11 8.48 15.87
N ALA A 51 9.28 8.31 14.84
CA ALA A 51 9.77 8.03 13.49
C ALA A 51 10.82 9.06 13.08
N LYS A 52 11.93 8.59 12.48
CA LYS A 52 12.90 9.48 11.84
C LYS A 52 12.31 10.14 10.61
N GLU A 53 11.60 9.36 9.81
CA GLU A 53 10.94 9.80 8.59
C GLU A 53 9.80 8.85 8.23
N VAL A 54 8.72 9.38 7.66
CA VAL A 54 7.62 8.59 7.12
C VAL A 54 7.49 8.84 5.62
N ILE A 55 7.73 7.80 4.82
CA ILE A 55 7.62 7.83 3.37
C ILE A 55 6.33 7.16 2.95
N VAL A 56 5.54 7.79 2.08
CA VAL A 56 4.30 7.19 1.57
C VAL A 56 4.42 6.95 0.07
N HIS A 57 4.39 5.68 -0.33
CA HIS A 57 4.28 5.28 -1.73
C HIS A 57 2.83 5.07 -2.09
N TYR A 58 2.26 6.08 -2.76
CA TYR A 58 0.92 6.00 -3.32
C TYR A 58 0.90 5.23 -4.64
N ALA A 59 -0.10 4.38 -4.77
CA ALA A 59 -0.50 3.75 -6.02
C ALA A 59 -1.93 4.20 -6.38
N ASP A 60 -2.18 4.32 -7.68
CA ASP A 60 -3.50 4.62 -8.24
C ASP A 60 -3.85 3.51 -9.25
N GLN A 61 -4.90 2.73 -8.94
CA GLN A 61 -5.33 1.61 -9.78
C GLN A 61 -5.89 2.09 -11.13
N LYS A 62 -6.49 3.28 -11.19
CA LYS A 62 -7.02 3.87 -12.42
C LYS A 62 -5.87 4.25 -13.36
N LEU A 63 -4.83 4.89 -12.85
CA LEU A 63 -3.62 5.18 -13.64
C LEU A 63 -2.89 3.90 -14.07
N GLN A 64 -2.80 2.90 -13.19
CA GLN A 64 -2.22 1.60 -13.55
C GLN A 64 -3.03 0.90 -14.65
N ARG A 65 -4.37 0.96 -14.59
CA ARG A 65 -5.24 0.44 -15.64
C ARG A 65 -4.98 1.12 -16.97
N LEU A 66 -4.89 2.46 -17.01
CA LEU A 66 -4.58 3.20 -18.24
C LEU A 66 -3.23 2.76 -18.83
N LYS A 67 -2.20 2.58 -17.99
CA LYS A 67 -0.90 2.07 -18.44
C LYS A 67 -1.03 0.67 -19.05
N LEU A 68 -1.77 -0.23 -18.39
CA LEU A 68 -1.99 -1.59 -18.91
C LEU A 68 -2.78 -1.60 -20.22
N GLU A 69 -3.75 -0.71 -20.36
CA GLU A 69 -4.59 -0.61 -21.55
C GLU A 69 -3.79 -0.11 -22.75
N TYR A 70 -3.08 1.01 -22.58
CA TYR A 70 -2.50 1.75 -23.71
C TYR A 70 -1.00 1.58 -23.91
N ALA A 71 -0.22 1.18 -22.90
CA ALA A 71 1.22 1.02 -23.07
C ALA A 71 1.55 -0.23 -23.89
N SER A 72 2.69 -0.16 -24.59
CA SER A 72 3.28 -1.32 -25.27
C SER A 72 3.76 -2.36 -24.26
N VAL A 73 3.87 -3.61 -24.70
CA VAL A 73 4.42 -4.68 -23.88
C VAL A 73 5.85 -4.37 -23.43
N ASP A 74 6.67 -3.77 -24.29
CA ASP A 74 8.05 -3.41 -23.93
C ASP A 74 8.10 -2.33 -22.84
N THR A 75 7.25 -1.31 -22.91
CA THR A 75 7.13 -0.31 -21.82
C THR A 75 6.61 -0.92 -20.51
N LEU A 76 5.83 -2.01 -20.55
CA LEU A 76 5.41 -2.72 -19.34
C LEU A 76 6.54 -3.55 -18.69
N LYS A 77 7.58 -3.90 -19.45
CA LYS A 77 8.79 -4.57 -18.92
C LYS A 77 9.73 -3.62 -18.20
N GLU A 78 9.63 -2.33 -18.49
CA GLU A 78 10.51 -1.31 -17.94
C GLU A 78 10.08 -0.88 -16.54
N VAL A 79 11.02 -0.99 -15.60
CA VAL A 79 10.89 -0.44 -14.26
C VAL A 79 12.05 0.51 -14.04
N PRO A 80 11.81 1.82 -13.93
CA PRO A 80 12.88 2.78 -13.68
C PRO A 80 13.66 2.47 -12.41
N ASN A 81 14.99 2.57 -12.46
CA ASN A 81 15.89 2.22 -11.35
C ASN A 81 15.59 2.99 -10.05
N TRP A 82 15.09 4.22 -10.16
CA TRP A 82 14.75 5.02 -8.98
C TRP A 82 13.60 4.41 -8.17
N ILE A 83 12.72 3.62 -8.80
CA ILE A 83 11.67 2.89 -8.08
C ILE A 83 12.32 1.83 -7.20
N SER A 84 13.19 0.99 -7.77
CA SER A 84 13.84 -0.07 -6.99
C SER A 84 14.75 0.50 -5.92
N GLU A 85 15.53 1.54 -6.24
CA GLU A 85 16.45 2.14 -5.26
C GLU A 85 15.70 2.83 -4.11
N SER A 86 14.54 3.42 -4.38
CA SER A 86 13.69 3.99 -3.31
C SER A 86 13.30 2.92 -2.28
N TYR A 87 12.88 1.72 -2.69
CA TYR A 87 12.54 0.66 -1.72
C TYR A 87 13.78 0.02 -1.09
N ASN A 88 14.80 -0.26 -1.91
CA ASN A 88 15.97 -1.01 -1.46
C ASN A 88 16.83 -0.20 -0.49
N SER A 89 16.98 1.12 -0.71
CA SER A 89 17.71 2.00 0.22
C SER A 89 17.11 1.96 1.62
N TYR A 90 15.79 2.16 1.76
CA TYR A 90 15.12 2.07 3.06
C TYR A 90 15.16 0.67 3.67
N ALA A 91 15.08 -0.39 2.86
CA ALA A 91 15.20 -1.77 3.35
C ALA A 91 16.59 -2.05 3.94
N ARG A 92 17.66 -1.61 3.26
CA ARG A 92 19.05 -1.73 3.75
C ARG A 92 19.27 -0.96 5.05
N GLU A 93 18.60 0.18 5.23
CA GLU A 93 18.62 0.97 6.48
C GLU A 93 17.81 0.35 7.63
N GLY A 94 17.07 -0.74 7.40
CA GLY A 94 16.27 -1.39 8.45
C GLY A 94 14.94 -0.68 8.73
N CYS A 95 14.31 -0.09 7.71
CA CYS A 95 13.00 0.54 7.86
C CYS A 95 11.92 -0.42 8.39
N ALA A 96 10.85 0.15 8.93
CA ALA A 96 9.58 -0.53 9.16
C ALA A 96 8.66 -0.31 7.94
N VAL A 97 7.78 -1.26 7.65
CA VAL A 97 6.87 -1.17 6.50
C VAL A 97 5.42 -1.45 6.90
N ILE A 98 4.51 -0.53 6.58
CA ILE A 98 3.07 -0.76 6.65
C ILE A 98 2.50 -0.75 5.23
N SER A 99 1.82 -1.82 4.82
CA SER A 99 1.12 -1.88 3.53
C SER A 99 -0.39 -1.89 3.74
N ILE A 100 -1.07 -0.89 3.19
CA ILE A 100 -2.54 -0.77 3.23
C ILE A 100 -3.10 -1.47 1.99
N SER A 101 -3.69 -2.65 2.20
CA SER A 101 -4.31 -3.47 1.17
C SER A 101 -5.80 -3.14 1.05
N ALA A 102 -6.17 -2.46 -0.03
CA ALA A 102 -7.53 -1.98 -0.26
C ALA A 102 -7.94 -1.98 -1.75
N PHE A 103 -7.33 -2.89 -2.52
CA PHE A 103 -7.48 -2.94 -3.97
C PHE A 103 -8.92 -3.24 -4.40
N ASP A 104 -9.41 -2.51 -5.40
CA ASP A 104 -10.61 -2.89 -6.15
C ASP A 104 -10.35 -4.24 -6.88
N PRO A 105 -11.11 -5.30 -6.56
CA PRO A 105 -10.97 -6.61 -7.19
C PRO A 105 -11.22 -6.60 -8.71
N ASP A 106 -12.02 -5.65 -9.22
CA ASP A 106 -12.39 -5.53 -10.63
C ASP A 106 -11.54 -4.49 -11.38
N ALA A 107 -10.53 -3.87 -10.75
CA ALA A 107 -9.75 -2.78 -11.35
C ALA A 107 -9.18 -3.10 -12.74
N TYR A 108 -8.77 -4.34 -12.97
CA TYR A 108 -8.17 -4.80 -14.23
C TYR A 108 -9.09 -5.71 -15.05
N LYS A 109 -10.39 -5.72 -14.76
CA LYS A 109 -11.37 -6.45 -15.56
C LYS A 109 -11.29 -6.04 -17.03
N GLY A 110 -11.18 -7.03 -17.91
CA GLY A 110 -11.05 -6.84 -19.36
C GLY A 110 -9.64 -6.53 -19.87
N ILE A 111 -8.64 -6.35 -19.01
CA ILE A 111 -7.24 -6.21 -19.44
C ILE A 111 -6.67 -7.60 -19.77
N PRO A 112 -5.93 -7.75 -20.89
CA PRO A 112 -5.27 -9.02 -21.22
C PRO A 112 -4.36 -9.51 -20.09
N MET A 113 -4.54 -10.76 -19.67
CA MET A 113 -3.78 -11.37 -18.57
C MET A 113 -2.27 -11.31 -18.79
N GLU A 114 -1.82 -11.45 -20.05
CA GLU A 114 -0.40 -11.34 -20.42
C GLU A 114 0.19 -9.98 -20.01
N LYS A 115 -0.51 -8.87 -20.30
CA LYS A 115 -0.04 -7.52 -19.93
C LYS A 115 0.06 -7.36 -18.42
N ILE A 116 -0.93 -7.86 -17.67
CA ILE A 116 -0.91 -7.84 -16.20
C ILE A 116 0.29 -8.63 -15.68
N SER A 117 0.48 -9.85 -16.20
CA SER A 117 1.57 -10.75 -15.79
C SER A 117 2.95 -10.14 -16.06
N ILE A 118 3.16 -9.54 -17.24
CA ILE A 118 4.43 -8.88 -17.61
C ILE A 118 4.70 -7.71 -16.66
N PHE A 119 3.73 -6.83 -16.47
CA PHE A 119 3.87 -5.68 -15.59
C PHE A 119 4.23 -6.09 -14.14
N GLN A 120 3.51 -7.05 -13.58
CA GLN A 120 3.75 -7.54 -12.21
C GLN A 120 5.09 -8.26 -12.09
N LYS A 121 5.44 -9.12 -13.05
CA LYS A 121 6.69 -9.88 -13.06
C LYS A 121 7.89 -8.95 -13.06
N HIS A 122 7.93 -7.97 -13.96
CA HIS A 122 9.06 -7.05 -14.06
C HIS A 122 9.20 -6.19 -12.81
N ARG A 123 8.08 -5.75 -12.21
CA ARG A 123 8.10 -5.05 -10.92
C ARG A 123 8.61 -5.93 -9.77
N GLN A 124 8.21 -7.20 -9.72
CA GLN A 124 8.69 -8.16 -8.71
C GLN A 124 10.20 -8.41 -8.85
N LEU A 125 10.71 -8.52 -10.08
CA LEU A 125 12.13 -8.71 -10.34
C LEU A 125 12.95 -7.48 -9.90
N ALA A 126 12.48 -6.28 -10.23
CA ALA A 126 13.15 -5.03 -9.86
C ALA A 126 13.18 -4.81 -8.33
N LEU A 127 12.16 -5.28 -7.61
CA LEU A 127 12.04 -5.15 -6.15
C LEU A 127 12.45 -6.41 -5.38
N ARG A 128 13.15 -7.35 -6.04
CA ARG A 128 13.53 -8.64 -5.42
C ARG A 128 14.27 -8.44 -4.09
N GLU A 129 15.24 -7.53 -4.06
CA GLU A 129 16.01 -7.26 -2.84
C GLU A 129 15.10 -6.83 -1.69
N TYR A 130 14.25 -5.83 -1.89
CA TYR A 130 13.25 -5.41 -0.89
C TYR A 130 12.39 -6.60 -0.38
N TYR A 131 11.91 -7.47 -1.29
CA TYR A 131 11.15 -8.65 -0.89
C TYR A 131 11.99 -9.65 -0.10
N ASP A 132 13.25 -9.86 -0.46
CA ASP A 132 14.16 -10.74 0.29
C ASP A 132 14.37 -10.23 1.73
N TYR A 133 14.48 -8.91 1.94
CA TYR A 133 14.53 -8.32 3.29
C TYR A 133 13.24 -8.59 4.08
N SER A 134 12.08 -8.42 3.46
CA SER A 134 10.79 -8.66 4.11
C SER A 134 10.56 -10.15 4.43
N MET A 135 10.78 -11.05 3.47
CA MET A 135 10.55 -12.49 3.62
C MET A 135 11.54 -13.15 4.60
N ALA A 136 12.76 -12.63 4.70
CA ALA A 136 13.73 -13.07 5.69
C ALA A 136 13.57 -12.39 7.07
N ASN A 137 12.50 -11.61 7.28
CA ASN A 137 12.25 -10.84 8.51
C ASN A 137 13.41 -9.92 8.93
N LYS A 138 14.20 -9.42 7.96
CA LYS A 138 15.26 -8.44 8.21
C LYS A 138 14.71 -7.04 8.47
N ILE A 139 13.52 -6.76 7.98
CA ILE A 139 12.75 -5.55 8.25
C ILE A 139 11.42 -5.91 8.92
N ARG A 140 10.89 -5.01 9.74
CA ARG A 140 9.57 -5.19 10.36
C ARG A 140 8.50 -4.78 9.37
N TRP A 141 7.50 -5.62 9.16
CA TRP A 141 6.44 -5.32 8.21
C TRP A 141 5.07 -5.77 8.71
N THR A 142 4.02 -5.09 8.27
CA THR A 142 2.64 -5.46 8.55
C THR A 142 1.75 -5.06 7.39
N VAL A 143 0.71 -5.86 7.14
CA VAL A 143 -0.35 -5.56 6.18
C VAL A 143 -1.63 -5.24 6.96
N VAL A 144 -2.25 -4.12 6.62
CA VAL A 144 -3.53 -3.65 7.16
C VAL A 144 -4.49 -3.40 6.01
N SER A 145 -5.79 -3.30 6.27
CA SER A 145 -6.78 -3.01 5.22
C SER A 145 -7.67 -1.86 5.66
N ALA A 146 -8.05 -1.02 4.71
CA ALA A 146 -9.03 0.03 4.90
C ALA A 146 -10.09 -0.10 3.78
N PRO A 147 -11.38 -0.07 4.10
CA PRO A 147 -12.45 -0.03 3.12
C PRO A 147 -12.24 1.07 2.07
N THR A 148 -12.31 0.68 0.81
CA THR A 148 -12.51 1.59 -0.33
C THR A 148 -13.91 1.37 -0.86
N GLU A 149 -14.51 2.41 -1.47
CA GLU A 149 -15.85 2.33 -2.05
C GLU A 149 -16.00 1.13 -3.00
N ALA A 150 -15.06 0.95 -3.92
CA ALA A 150 -15.11 -0.12 -4.91
C ALA A 150 -15.06 -1.51 -4.25
N TRP A 151 -14.21 -1.71 -3.24
CA TRP A 151 -14.16 -2.97 -2.50
C TRP A 151 -15.42 -3.18 -1.66
N ALA A 152 -15.90 -2.15 -0.98
CA ALA A 152 -17.09 -2.21 -0.15
C ALA A 152 -18.35 -2.56 -0.96
N LEU A 153 -18.57 -1.92 -2.11
CA LEU A 153 -19.69 -2.22 -3.00
C LEU A 153 -19.58 -3.61 -3.64
N LYS A 154 -18.35 -4.14 -3.79
CA LYS A 154 -18.16 -5.51 -4.26
C LYS A 154 -18.61 -6.55 -3.22
N VAL A 155 -18.41 -6.26 -1.94
CA VAL A 155 -18.81 -7.13 -0.82
C VAL A 155 -20.29 -6.94 -0.46
N PHE A 156 -20.76 -5.70 -0.44
CA PHE A 156 -22.12 -5.30 -0.06
C PHE A 156 -22.85 -4.65 -1.24
N ASN A 157 -23.07 -5.44 -2.29
CA ASN A 157 -23.67 -5.02 -3.55
C ASN A 157 -25.11 -4.47 -3.44
N ASP A 158 -25.85 -4.85 -2.39
CA ASP A 158 -27.21 -4.38 -2.14
C ASP A 158 -27.28 -3.06 -1.34
N SER A 159 -26.12 -2.51 -0.94
CA SER A 159 -26.02 -1.29 -0.14
C SER A 159 -25.60 -0.09 -1.00
N ASN A 160 -25.98 1.12 -0.57
CA ASN A 160 -25.37 2.32 -1.15
C ASN A 160 -23.90 2.46 -0.67
N SER A 161 -23.14 3.36 -1.31
CA SER A 161 -21.70 3.54 -1.05
C SER A 161 -21.36 3.80 0.42
N GLU A 162 -22.05 4.74 1.07
CA GLU A 162 -21.80 5.09 2.47
C GLU A 162 -22.09 3.91 3.41
N GLU A 163 -23.21 3.22 3.18
CA GLU A 163 -23.60 2.05 3.97
C GLU A 163 -22.65 0.87 3.77
N ALA A 164 -22.22 0.62 2.53
CA ALA A 164 -21.28 -0.45 2.20
C ALA A 164 -19.93 -0.21 2.90
N ILE A 165 -19.41 1.02 2.84
CA ILE A 165 -18.16 1.40 3.52
C ILE A 165 -18.31 1.23 5.03
N ALA A 166 -19.42 1.69 5.61
CA ALA A 166 -19.68 1.57 7.04
C ALA A 166 -19.77 0.11 7.51
N LYS A 167 -20.32 -0.79 6.70
CA LYS A 167 -20.40 -2.24 6.99
C LYS A 167 -19.05 -2.95 6.88
N LEU A 168 -18.13 -2.45 6.05
CA LEU A 168 -16.83 -3.08 5.83
C LEU A 168 -15.78 -2.68 6.90
N TRP A 169 -16.00 -1.56 7.59
CA TRP A 169 -15.22 -1.14 8.76
C TRP A 169 -15.51 -2.00 9.98
#